data_AF-A0A940VBE3-F1
#
_entry.id   AF-A0A940VBE3-F1
#
_cell.length_a   1.000
_cell.length_b   1.000
_cell.length_c   1.000
_cell.angle_alpha   90.00
_cell.angle_beta   90.00
_cell.angle_gamma   90.00
#
_symmetry.space_group_name_H-M   'P 1'
#
loop_
_entity.id
_entity.type
_entity.pdbx_description
1 polymer ?
#
loop_
_entity_poly.entity_id
_entity_poly.type
_entity_poly.pdbx_seq_one_letter_code
_entity_poly.pdbx_strand_id
1 'polypeptide(L)'
;LPALSMVGFVALGVTPTVAIIVLFQVLRRTGNFAVARPTREVLFTVIPREDKYKAKSFIDTVIYRSGDQVGAWSYALLSGLGLSLTGIALAAVPLSVVWLLNSFWLGREQERLGAAFAPRSRVPV
;
A
#
# COMPACT_ATOMS: atom_id res chain seq x y z
N LEU A 1 -5.31 3.03 -3.20
CA LEU A 1 -3.99 2.88 -3.87
C LEU A 1 -3.77 1.52 -4.50
N PRO A 2 -3.87 0.37 -3.81
CA PRO A 2 -3.57 -0.94 -4.41
C PRO A 2 -4.41 -1.25 -5.65
N ALA A 3 -5.70 -0.92 -5.64
CA ALA A 3 -6.56 -1.07 -6.82
C ALA A 3 -6.06 -0.23 -8.03
N LEU A 4 -5.64 1.01 -7.80
CA LEU A 4 -5.05 1.86 -8.83
C LEU A 4 -3.72 1.27 -9.35
N SER A 5 -2.90 0.71 -8.46
CA SER A 5 -1.67 0.00 -8.85
C SER A 5 -1.95 -1.24 -9.68
N MET A 6 -2.94 -2.04 -9.30
CA MET A 6 -3.38 -3.20 -10.07
C MET A 6 -3.79 -2.80 -11.49
N VAL A 7 -4.66 -1.80 -11.63
CA VAL A 7 -5.11 -1.29 -12.94
C VAL A 7 -3.93 -0.74 -13.75
N GLY A 8 -3.06 0.06 -13.12
CA GLY A 8 -1.89 0.64 -13.78
C GLY A 8 -0.90 -0.41 -14.30
N PHE A 9 -0.62 -1.45 -13.50
CA PHE A 9 0.27 -2.53 -13.92
C PHE A 9 -0.34 -3.43 -15.00
N VAL A 10 -1.65 -3.70 -14.95
CA VAL A 10 -2.36 -4.39 -16.05
C VAL A 10 -2.26 -3.56 -17.34
N ALA A 11 -2.54 -2.25 -17.26
CA ALA A 11 -2.45 -1.36 -18.42
C ALA A 11 -1.03 -1.31 -19.00
N LEU A 12 0.00 -1.26 -18.15
CA LEU A 12 1.41 -1.32 -18.58
C LEU A 12 1.80 -2.68 -19.16
N GLY A 13 1.24 -3.77 -18.66
CA GLY A 13 1.46 -5.11 -19.20
C GLY A 13 0.91 -5.25 -20.62
N VAL A 14 -0.30 -4.72 -20.87
CA VAL A 14 -0.94 -4.78 -22.18
C VAL A 14 -0.36 -3.76 -23.16
N THR A 15 -0.14 -2.52 -22.69
CA THR A 15 0.28 -1.39 -23.53
C THR A 15 1.39 -0.59 -22.83
N PRO A 16 2.66 -1.02 -22.92
CA PRO A 16 3.79 -0.38 -22.23
C PRO A 16 4.23 0.92 -22.94
N THR A 17 3.43 1.98 -22.84
CA THR A 17 3.76 3.29 -23.42
C THR A 17 4.18 4.31 -22.37
N VAL A 18 5.02 5.27 -22.78
CA VAL A 18 5.45 6.37 -21.90
C VAL A 18 4.26 7.15 -21.35
N ALA A 19 3.21 7.38 -22.16
CA ALA A 19 2.00 8.07 -21.73
C ALA A 19 1.29 7.36 -20.56
N ILE A 20 1.15 6.03 -20.63
CA ILE A 20 0.55 5.24 -19.54
C ILE A 20 1.44 5.26 -18.29
N ILE A 21 2.77 5.18 -18.44
CA ILE A 21 3.70 5.30 -17.32
C ILE A 21 3.52 6.65 -16.60
N VAL A 22 3.53 7.74 -17.35
CA VAL A 22 3.38 9.10 -16.80
C VAL A 22 2.05 9.24 -16.07
N LEU A 23 0.94 8.86 -16.72
CA LEU A 23 -0.38 8.92 -16.12
C LEU A 23 -0.44 8.09 -14.83
N PHE A 24 0.06 6.86 -14.88
CA PHE A 24 0.08 5.97 -13.71
C PHE A 24 0.89 6.56 -12.56
N GLN A 25 2.08 7.09 -12.83
CA GLN A 25 2.96 7.68 -11.83
C GLN A 25 2.32 8.92 -11.18
N VAL A 26 1.67 9.79 -11.97
CA VAL A 26 0.95 10.96 -11.46
C VAL A 26 -0.20 10.52 -10.57
N LEU A 27 -1.10 9.65 -11.05
CA LEU A 27 -2.25 9.19 -10.28
C LEU A 27 -1.83 8.49 -8.98
N ARG A 28 -0.81 7.63 -9.06
CA ARG A 28 -0.29 6.90 -7.89
C ARG A 28 0.31 7.87 -6.88
N ARG A 29 1.07 8.86 -7.34
CA ARG A 29 1.66 9.89 -6.47
C ARG A 29 0.57 10.72 -5.80
N THR A 30 -0.38 11.24 -6.57
CA THR A 30 -1.51 12.00 -6.05
C THR A 30 -2.30 11.18 -5.02
N GLY A 31 -2.66 9.94 -5.34
CA GLY A 31 -3.37 9.06 -4.41
C GLY A 31 -2.57 8.75 -3.14
N ASN A 32 -1.24 8.72 -3.22
CA ASN A 32 -0.39 8.51 -2.05
C ASN A 32 -0.43 9.69 -1.09
N PHE A 33 -0.31 10.90 -1.61
CA PHE A 33 -0.34 12.11 -0.79
C PHE A 33 -1.76 12.44 -0.31
N ALA A 34 -2.76 12.35 -1.19
CA ALA A 34 -4.14 12.73 -0.89
C ALA A 34 -4.90 11.71 -0.04
N VAL A 35 -4.60 10.40 -0.18
CA VAL A 35 -5.41 9.34 0.47
C VAL A 35 -4.58 8.44 1.37
N ALA A 36 -3.51 7.83 0.86
CA ALA A 36 -2.86 6.76 1.62
C ALA A 36 -2.09 7.24 2.85
N ARG A 37 -1.43 8.40 2.77
CA ARG A 37 -0.78 9.02 3.93
C ARG A 37 -1.77 9.34 5.06
N PRO A 38 -2.87 10.10 4.84
CA PRO A 38 -3.81 10.39 5.91
C PRO A 38 -4.52 9.12 6.42
N THR A 39 -4.90 8.20 5.54
CA THR A 39 -5.54 6.92 5.94
C THR A 39 -4.65 6.13 6.90
N ARG A 40 -3.33 6.08 6.66
CA ARG A 40 -2.40 5.38 7.54
C ARG A 40 -2.35 6.00 8.93
N GLU A 41 -2.40 7.33 9.03
CA GLU A 41 -2.46 8.01 10.32
C GLU A 41 -3.74 7.67 11.09
N VAL A 42 -4.87 7.54 10.38
CA VAL A 42 -6.14 7.09 10.95
C VAL A 42 -6.04 5.66 11.51
N LEU A 43 -5.38 4.73 10.81
CA LEU A 43 -5.18 3.36 11.30
C LEU A 43 -4.46 3.32 12.67
N PHE A 44 -3.57 4.27 12.94
CA PHE A 44 -2.85 4.37 14.21
C PHE A 44 -3.59 5.15 15.31
N THR A 45 -4.85 5.56 15.12
CA THR A 45 -5.61 6.29 16.16
C THR A 45 -6.14 5.36 17.25
N VAL A 46 -6.44 4.11 16.92
CA VAL A 46 -6.98 3.09 17.84
C VAL A 46 -5.90 2.24 18.51
N ILE A 47 -4.63 2.58 18.30
CA ILE A 47 -3.46 1.83 18.80
C ILE A 47 -2.84 2.59 19.99
N PRO A 48 -2.50 1.89 21.09
CA PRO A 48 -1.78 2.50 22.21
C PRO A 48 -0.49 3.21 21.77
N ARG A 49 -0.12 4.28 22.49
CA ARG A 49 1.00 5.15 22.09
C ARG A 49 2.33 4.41 22.01
N GLU A 50 2.62 3.53 22.97
CA GLU A 50 3.85 2.75 23.01
C GLU A 50 3.98 1.87 21.76
N ASP A 51 2.95 1.08 21.46
CA ASP A 51 2.93 0.20 20.28
C ASP A 51 3.00 1.00 18.99
N LYS A 52 2.29 2.13 18.91
CA LYS A 52 2.35 3.05 17.78
C LYS A 52 3.78 3.56 17.53
N TYR A 53 4.53 3.95 18.56
CA TYR A 53 5.89 4.45 18.39
C TYR A 53 6.85 3.35 17.92
N LYS A 54 6.77 2.16 18.53
CA LYS A 54 7.57 1.00 18.11
C LYS A 54 7.27 0.60 16.67
N ALA A 55 5.98 0.47 16.33
CA ALA A 55 5.54 0.10 15.00
C ALA A 55 5.94 1.13 13.94
N LYS A 56 5.75 2.43 14.21
CA LYS A 56 6.14 3.48 13.26
C LYS A 56 7.64 3.49 13.00
N SER A 57 8.45 3.41 14.06
CA SER A 57 9.91 3.37 13.92
C SER A 57 10.38 2.15 13.11
N PHE A 58 9.80 0.97 13.40
CA PHE A 58 10.10 -0.26 12.65
C PHE A 58 9.67 -0.18 11.18
N ILE A 59 8.48 0.35 10.90
CA ILE A 59 8.00 0.52 9.53
C ILE A 59 8.91 1.48 8.75
N ASP A 60 9.27 2.61 9.33
CA ASP A 60 10.09 3.64 8.69
C ASP A 60 11.52 3.14 8.37
N THR A 61 12.12 2.42 9.31
CA THR A 61 13.53 2.01 9.18
C THR A 61 13.72 0.64 8.55
N VAL A 62 12.91 -0.35 8.90
CA VAL A 62 13.09 -1.73 8.41
C VAL A 62 12.25 -1.94 7.17
N ILE A 63 10.95 -1.68 7.24
CA ILE A 63 10.02 -2.02 6.15
C ILE A 63 10.23 -1.12 4.94
N TYR A 64 10.27 0.20 5.11
CA TYR A 64 10.51 1.12 3.99
C TYR A 64 11.91 0.93 3.41
N ARG A 65 12.94 0.76 4.24
CA ARG A 65 14.32 0.64 3.75
C ARG A 65 14.59 -0.67 3.03
N SER A 66 14.12 -1.79 3.58
CA SER A 66 14.21 -3.09 2.89
C SER A 66 13.35 -3.09 1.64
N GLY A 67 12.15 -2.48 1.68
CA GLY A 67 11.27 -2.32 0.53
C GLY A 67 11.91 -1.52 -0.61
N ASP A 68 12.58 -0.40 -0.31
CA ASP A 68 13.30 0.40 -1.30
C ASP A 68 14.44 -0.40 -1.93
N GLN A 69 15.19 -1.17 -1.13
CA GLN A 69 16.29 -2.01 -1.64
C GLN A 69 15.79 -3.15 -2.52
N VAL A 70 14.74 -3.85 -2.09
CA VAL A 70 14.09 -4.92 -2.88
C VAL A 70 13.50 -4.35 -4.17
N GLY A 71 12.85 -3.19 -4.11
CA GLY A 71 12.32 -2.50 -5.27
C GLY A 71 13.40 -2.02 -6.25
N ALA A 72 14.55 -1.56 -5.76
CA ALA A 72 15.68 -1.19 -6.62
C ALA A 72 16.26 -2.41 -7.35
N TRP A 73 16.29 -3.57 -6.70
CA TRP A 73 16.78 -4.81 -7.30
C TRP A 73 15.74 -5.55 -8.15
N SER A 74 14.44 -5.26 -8.00
CA SER A 74 13.39 -6.06 -8.64
C SER A 74 13.51 -6.08 -10.16
N TYR A 75 13.89 -4.97 -10.79
CA TYR A 75 14.09 -4.94 -12.24
C TYR A 75 15.25 -5.85 -12.66
N ALA A 76 16.41 -5.72 -12.02
CA ALA A 76 17.60 -6.52 -12.36
C ALA A 76 17.36 -8.02 -12.09
N LEU A 77 16.71 -8.36 -10.98
CA LEU A 77 16.37 -9.74 -10.64
C LEU A 77 15.41 -10.35 -11.67
N LEU A 78 14.28 -9.69 -11.95
CA LEU A 78 13.25 -10.23 -12.85
C LEU A 78 13.72 -10.27 -14.31
N SER A 79 14.46 -9.25 -14.76
CA SER A 79 15.07 -9.27 -16.10
C SER A 79 16.17 -10.34 -16.21
N GLY A 80 16.96 -10.56 -15.15
CA GLY A 80 17.94 -11.66 -15.08
C GLY A 80 17.30 -13.05 -15.10
N LEU A 81 16.06 -13.19 -14.62
CA LEU A 81 15.24 -14.40 -14.76
C LEU A 81 14.59 -14.54 -16.15
N GLY A 82 14.85 -13.61 -17.08
CA GLY A 82 14.36 -13.66 -18.45
C GLY A 82 12.98 -13.03 -18.68
N LEU A 83 12.42 -12.32 -17.71
CA LEU A 83 11.14 -11.64 -17.90
C LEU A 83 11.29 -10.41 -18.81
N SER A 84 10.42 -10.29 -19.80
CA SER A 84 10.26 -9.07 -20.59
C SER A 84 9.67 -7.94 -19.74
N LEU A 85 9.74 -6.68 -20.21
CA LEU A 85 9.12 -5.53 -19.54
C LEU A 85 7.63 -5.76 -19.24
N THR A 86 6.90 -6.38 -20.18
CA THR A 86 5.51 -6.81 -19.99
C THR A 86 5.39 -7.85 -18.88
N GLY A 87 6.25 -8.87 -18.88
CA GLY A 87 6.27 -9.90 -17.83
C GLY A 87 6.52 -9.30 -16.45
N ILE A 88 7.44 -8.35 -16.34
CA ILE A 88 7.75 -7.63 -15.09
C ILE A 88 6.53 -6.82 -14.62
N ALA A 89 5.86 -6.11 -15.51
CA ALA A 89 4.64 -5.36 -15.17
C ALA A 89 3.51 -6.29 -14.69
N LEU A 90 3.30 -7.41 -15.37
CA LEU A 90 2.27 -8.40 -14.99
C LEU A 90 2.60 -9.10 -13.68
N ALA A 91 3.89 -9.33 -13.35
CA ALA A 91 4.30 -9.87 -12.06
C ALA A 91 3.95 -8.95 -10.87
N ALA A 92 3.79 -7.64 -11.10
CA ALA A 92 3.37 -6.70 -10.07
C ALA A 92 1.84 -6.72 -9.79
N VAL A 93 1.05 -7.33 -10.68
CA VAL A 93 -0.41 -7.48 -10.51
C VAL A 93 -0.78 -8.34 -9.30
N PRO A 94 -0.29 -9.59 -9.13
CA PRO A 94 -0.60 -10.39 -7.94
C PRO A 94 -0.14 -9.72 -6.64
N LEU A 95 1.01 -9.02 -6.65
CA LEU A 95 1.46 -8.22 -5.50
C LEU A 95 0.45 -7.12 -5.15
N SER A 96 -0.12 -6.46 -6.17
CA SER A 96 -1.15 -5.44 -5.97
C SER A 96 -2.47 -6.01 -5.44
N VAL A 97 -2.83 -7.24 -5.84
CA VAL A 97 -3.99 -7.97 -5.30
C VAL A 97 -3.78 -8.29 -3.82
N VAL A 98 -2.62 -8.85 -3.45
CA VAL A 98 -2.30 -9.13 -2.04
C VAL A 98 -2.35 -7.86 -1.21
N TRP A 99 -1.81 -6.76 -1.73
CA TRP A 99 -1.86 -5.47 -1.05
C TRP A 99 -3.30 -4.91 -0.93
N LEU A 100 -4.15 -5.13 -1.94
CA LEU A 100 -5.56 -4.75 -1.89
C LEU A 100 -6.30 -5.51 -0.79
N LEU A 101 -6.12 -6.83 -0.72
CA LEU A 101 -6.72 -7.68 0.31
C LEU A 101 -6.26 -7.27 1.71
N ASN A 102 -4.96 -7.01 1.88
CA ASN A 102 -4.41 -6.52 3.15
C ASN A 102 -5.01 -5.16 3.55
N SER A 103 -5.23 -4.25 2.58
CA SER A 103 -5.84 -2.95 2.85
C SER A 103 -7.29 -3.08 3.33
N PHE A 104 -8.08 -3.99 2.74
CA PHE A 104 -9.43 -4.26 3.23
C PHE A 104 -9.44 -4.88 4.62
N TRP A 105 -8.52 -5.82 4.88
CA TRP A 105 -8.39 -6.43 6.18
C TRP A 105 -8.03 -5.41 7.27
N LEU A 106 -7.05 -4.53 7.01
CA LEU A 106 -6.65 -3.47 7.95
C LEU A 106 -7.80 -2.49 8.24
N GLY A 107 -8.61 -2.14 7.24
CA GLY A 107 -9.79 -1.30 7.44
C GLY A 107 -10.79 -1.93 8.40
N ARG A 108 -11.13 -3.21 8.18
CA ARG A 108 -12.03 -3.96 9.06
C ARG A 108 -11.48 -4.12 10.48
N GLU A 109 -10.17 -4.33 10.60
CA GLU A 109 -9.53 -4.46 11.90
C GLU A 109 -9.56 -3.13 12.67
N GLN A 110 -9.34 -2.00 11.99
CA GLN A 110 -9.46 -0.69 12.60
C GLN A 110 -10.90 -0.42 13.09
N GLU A 111 -11.91 -0.76 12.29
CA GLU A 111 -13.32 -0.65 12.70
C GLU A 111 -13.62 -1.52 13.93
N ARG A 112 -13.12 -2.77 13.93
CA ARG A 112 -13.28 -3.71 15.05
C ARG A 112 -12.66 -3.17 16.35
N LEU A 113 -11.43 -2.68 16.27
CA LEU A 113 -10.73 -2.09 17.42
C LEU A 113 -11.37 -0.77 17.85
N GLY A 114 -11.79 0.05 16.89
CA GLY A 114 -12.50 1.31 17.16
C GLY A 114 -13.82 1.12 17.88
N ALA A 115 -14.60 0.09 17.51
CA ALA A 115 -15.84 -0.27 18.19
C ALA A 115 -15.61 -0.70 19.65
N ALA A 116 -14.49 -1.36 19.94
CA ALA A 116 -14.12 -1.75 21.31
C ALA A 116 -13.70 -0.55 22.18
N PHE A 117 -13.19 0.52 21.58
CA PHE A 117 -12.77 1.75 22.25
C PHE A 117 -13.86 2.84 22.35
N ALA A 118 -15.04 2.64 21.75
CA ALA A 118 -16.15 3.59 21.86
C ALA A 118 -16.64 3.67 23.32
N PRO A 119 -16.66 4.87 23.96
CA PRO A 119 -17.17 5.01 25.31
C PRO A 119 -18.63 4.57 25.39
N ARG A 120 -18.97 3.69 26.33
CA ARG A 120 -20.36 3.43 26.74
C ARG A 120 -20.94 4.68 27.41
N SER A 121 -21.26 5.72 26.66
CA SER A 121 -22.05 6.85 27.17
C SER A 121 -23.48 6.73 26.68
N ARG A 122 -24.25 5.87 27.35
CA ARG A 122 -25.68 6.10 27.57
C ARG A 122 -25.89 6.12 29.08
N VAL A 123 -25.67 7.28 29.68
CA VAL A 123 -26.36 7.62 30.92
C VAL A 123 -27.59 8.39 30.47
N PRO A 124 -28.81 7.82 30.56
CA PRO A 124 -30.02 8.61 30.42
C PRO A 124 -30.08 9.53 31.65
N VAL A 125 -30.08 10.84 31.40
CA VAL A 125 -30.51 11.84 32.39
C VAL A 125 -31.96 12.16 32.11
#